data_AF-A0A6B3GWE7-F1
#
_entry.id   AF-A0A6B3GWE7-F1
#
_cell.length_a   1.000
_cell.length_b   1.000
_cell.length_c   1.000
_cell.angle_alpha   90.00
_cell.angle_beta   90.00
_cell.angle_gamma   90.00
#
_symmetry.space_group_name_H-M   'P 1'
#
loop_
_entity.id
_entity.type
_entity.pdbx_description
1 polymer ?
#
loop_
_entity_poly.entity_id
_entity_poly.type
_entity_poly.pdbx_seq_one_letter_code
_entity_poly.pdbx_strand_id
1 'polypeptide(L)' 'MSPYSLTRTLPVDATDAALRADVLSGLTRHPKTLPPKWFYDARGSELFEEITR' A
#
# COMPACT_ATOMS: atom_id res chain seq x y z
N MET A 1 33.37 -1.77 -2.01
CA MET A 1 31.97 -1.44 -1.69
C MET A 1 31.59 -2.18 -0.42
N SER A 2 31.12 -1.48 0.62
CA SER A 2 30.67 -2.14 1.86
C SER A 2 29.38 -2.93 1.57
N PRO A 3 29.24 -4.19 2.02
CA PRO A 3 28.00 -4.94 1.84
C PRO A 3 26.93 -4.38 2.78
N TYR A 4 25.85 -3.82 2.22
CA TYR A 4 24.66 -3.46 2.99
C TYR A 4 23.90 -4.74 3.37
N SER A 5 23.52 -4.87 4.64
CA SER A 5 22.62 -5.93 5.10
C SER A 5 21.20 -5.38 5.18
N LEU A 6 20.27 -5.99 4.42
CA LEU A 6 18.85 -5.64 4.45
C LEU A 6 18.10 -6.61 5.37
N THR A 7 17.43 -6.07 6.38
CA THR A 7 16.58 -6.85 7.29
C THR A 7 15.12 -6.59 6.96
N ARG A 8 14.38 -7.63 6.55
CA ARG A 8 12.93 -7.53 6.36
C ARG A 8 12.23 -7.63 7.71
N THR A 9 11.53 -6.56 8.10
CA THR A 9 10.78 -6.48 9.37
C THR A 9 9.34 -6.97 9.25
N LEU A 10 8.85 -7.17 8.03
CA LEU A 10 7.49 -7.59 7.75
C LEU A 10 7.43 -9.03 7.20
N PRO A 11 6.39 -9.80 7.55
CA PRO A 11 6.03 -11.03 6.86
C PRO A 11 5.80 -10.81 5.35
N VAL A 12 5.91 -11.89 4.55
CA VAL A 12 5.74 -11.84 3.09
C VAL A 12 4.35 -11.39 2.66
N ASP A 13 3.36 -11.68 3.49
CA ASP A 13 1.93 -11.52 3.24
C ASP A 13 1.33 -10.30 3.97
N ALA A 14 2.16 -9.53 4.69
CA ALA A 14 1.71 -8.41 5.50
C ALA A 14 0.88 -7.40 4.71
N THR A 15 1.25 -7.15 3.44
CA THR A 15 0.54 -6.22 2.56
C THR A 15 -0.84 -6.75 2.14
N ASP A 16 -0.95 -8.04 1.77
CA ASP A 16 -2.23 -8.66 1.39
C ASP A 16 -3.19 -8.71 2.59
N ALA A 17 -2.68 -9.12 3.75
CA ALA A 17 -3.46 -9.16 4.99
C ALA A 17 -3.98 -7.76 5.38
N ALA A 18 -3.14 -6.73 5.29
CA ALA A 18 -3.53 -5.35 5.57
C ALA A 18 -4.57 -4.84 4.55
N LEU A 19 -4.41 -5.13 3.26
CA LEU A 19 -5.34 -4.70 2.22
C LEU A 19 -6.74 -5.30 2.44
N ARG A 20 -6.81 -6.61 2.71
CA ARG A 20 -8.09 -7.29 2.97
C ARG A 20 -8.81 -6.70 4.17
N ALA A 21 -8.08 -6.46 5.27
CA ALA A 21 -8.65 -5.88 6.48
C ALA A 21 -9.18 -4.45 6.24
N ASP A 22 -8.39 -3.61 5.57
CA ASP A 22 -8.77 -2.23 5.27
C ASP A 22 -9.98 -2.17 4.32
N VAL A 23 -10.02 -3.02 3.30
CA VAL A 23 -11.14 -3.11 2.34
C VAL A 23 -12.41 -3.60 3.03
N LEU A 24 -12.32 -4.66 3.83
CA LEU A 24 -13.48 -5.19 4.56
C LEU A 24 -14.06 -4.14 5.51
N SER A 25 -13.22 -3.51 6.33
CA SER A 25 -13.64 -2.45 7.26
C SER A 25 -14.18 -1.21 6.52
N GLY A 26 -13.53 -0.80 5.45
CA GLY A 26 -13.85 0.43 4.73
C GLY A 26 -15.13 0.35 3.91
N LEU A 27 -15.33 -0.76 3.19
CA LEU A 27 -16.49 -0.94 2.31
C LEU A 27 -17.77 -1.35 3.05
N THR A 28 -17.66 -1.83 4.28
CA THR A 28 -18.83 -2.16 5.14
C THR A 28 -19.33 -0.97 5.97
N ARG A 29 -18.60 0.16 5.99
CA ARG A 29 -19.00 1.39 6.70
C ARG A 29 -19.92 2.28 5.87
N HIS A 30 -20.59 3.19 6.57
CA HIS A 30 -21.40 4.26 6.00
C HIS A 30 -21.01 5.62 6.63
N PRO A 31 -20.35 6.52 5.87
CA PRO A 31 -19.95 6.39 4.47
C PRO A 31 -18.81 5.37 4.25
N LYS A 32 -18.68 4.86 3.03
CA LYS A 32 -17.57 3.97 2.63
C LYS A 32 -16.29 4.77 2.49
N THR A 33 -15.18 4.24 2.98
CA THR A 33 -13.86 4.88 2.91
C THR A 33 -12.77 3.85 2.65
N LEU A 34 -11.65 4.26 2.05
CA LEU A 34 -10.45 3.44 1.90
C LEU A 34 -9.20 4.27 2.21
N PRO A 35 -8.17 3.69 2.87
CA PRO A 35 -6.90 4.38 3.10
C PRO A 35 -6.20 4.74 1.77
N PRO A 36 -5.66 5.96 1.62
CA PRO A 36 -5.05 6.41 0.37
C PRO A 36 -3.71 5.70 0.05
N LYS A 37 -3.11 5.00 1.02
CA LYS A 37 -1.89 4.20 0.77
C LYS A 37 -2.09 3.17 -0.35
N TRP A 38 -3.34 2.71 -0.57
CA TRP A 38 -3.69 1.77 -1.64
C TRP A 38 -3.78 2.40 -3.03
N PHE A 39 -3.64 3.72 -3.16
CA PHE A 39 -3.50 4.35 -4.47
C PHE A 39 -2.13 4.08 -5.12
N TYR A 40 -1.10 3.74 -4.35
CA TYR A 40 0.27 3.64 -4.85
C TYR A 40 0.65 2.20 -5.20
N ASP A 41 -0.09 1.59 -6.11
CA ASP A 41 0.36 0.41 -6.86
C ASP A 41 1.28 0.84 -8.02
N ALA A 42 1.70 -0.10 -8.86
CA ALA A 42 2.58 0.21 -10.00
C ALA A 42 2.02 1.35 -10.87
N ARG A 43 0.72 1.31 -11.19
CA ARG A 43 0.08 2.31 -12.05
C ARG A 43 -0.14 3.63 -11.32
N GLY A 44 -0.58 3.58 -10.08
CA GLY A 44 -0.84 4.77 -9.29
C GLY A 44 0.43 5.52 -8.91
N SER A 45 1.56 4.81 -8.76
CA SER A 45 2.87 5.44 -8.64
C SER A 45 3.28 6.15 -9.92
N GLU A 46 3.11 5.55 -11.10
CA GLU A 46 3.36 6.24 -12.39
C GLU A 46 2.50 7.50 -12.52
N LEU A 47 1.21 7.41 -12.16
CA LEU A 47 0.30 8.54 -12.17
C LEU A 47 0.74 9.64 -11.19
N PHE A 48 1.23 9.27 -10.01
CA PHE A 48 1.77 10.24 -9.06
C PHE A 48 2.98 10.97 -9.64
N GLU A 49 3.91 10.25 -10.26
CA GLU A 49 5.06 10.86 -10.95
C GLU A 49 4.60 11.80 -12.08
N GLU A 50 3.59 11.42 -12.85
CA GLU A 50 2.97 12.29 -13.87
C GLU A 50 2.34 13.56 -13.26
N ILE A 51 1.69 13.46 -12.10
CA ILE A 51 1.09 14.59 -11.37
C ILE A 51 2.14 15.55 -10.84
N THR A 52 3.32 15.05 -10.45
CA THR A 52 4.40 15.85 -9.84
C THR A 52 5.39 16.45 -10.83
N ARG A 53 5.22 16.22 -12.13
CA ARG A 53 6.00 16.90 -13.19
C ARG A 53 5.57 18.35 -13.36
#